data_AF-A0A1S3DFY8-F1
#
_entry.id   AF-A0A1S3DFY8-F1
#
_cell.length_a   1.000
_cell.length_b   1.000
_cell.length_c   1.000
_cell.angle_alpha   90.00
_cell.angle_beta   90.00
_cell.angle_gamma   90.00
#
_symmetry.space_group_name_H-M   'P 1'
#
loop_
_entity.id
_entity.type
_entity.pdbx_description
1 polymer ?
#
loop_
_entity_poly.entity_id
_entity_poly.type
_entity_poly.pdbx_seq_one_letter_code
_entity_poly.pdbx_strand_id
1 'polypeptide(L)'
;MECELLSRNSSSNHSLHYDYEPITPLRCLTLKQTHPPNWEILCSMEDHNDIRRTLPNIWDGNQTNIVNIIRNKWNIVDYTELEIHTVCGILETNAFDVSHNGSKARALYSSSFLFSHNCVPNTTHTNDHNYHFKIRTSVPVPRNQTLTLTYTYIIEVIIVQ
;
A
#
# COMPACT_ATOMS: atom_id res chain seq x y z
N MET A 1 4.27 3.76 -18.50
CA MET A 1 4.22 2.31 -18.26
C MET A 1 2.83 1.80 -17.93
N GLU A 2 2.18 2.23 -16.84
CA GLU A 2 0.76 1.90 -16.60
C GLU A 2 -0.15 2.45 -17.72
N CYS A 3 0.12 3.68 -18.18
CA CYS A 3 -0.61 4.27 -19.30
C CYS A 3 -0.44 3.46 -20.59
N GLU A 4 0.69 2.78 -20.77
CA GLU A 4 0.90 1.90 -21.93
C GLU A 4 0.07 0.63 -21.79
N LEU A 5 0.11 -0.04 -20.63
CA LEU A 5 -0.71 -1.23 -20.35
C LEU A 5 -2.20 -0.92 -20.50
N LEU A 6 -2.64 0.21 -19.94
CA LEU A 6 -4.02 0.68 -20.07
C LEU A 6 -4.33 1.03 -21.53
N SER A 7 -3.46 1.75 -22.24
CA SER A 7 -3.72 2.10 -23.66
C SER A 7 -3.75 0.90 -24.60
N ARG A 8 -2.98 -0.15 -24.32
CA ARG A 8 -2.86 -1.35 -25.17
C ARG A 8 -4.03 -2.29 -24.97
N ASN A 9 -4.54 -2.41 -23.75
CA ASN A 9 -5.57 -3.39 -23.40
C ASN A 9 -6.97 -2.78 -23.21
N SER A 10 -7.09 -1.46 -23.10
CA SER A 10 -8.40 -0.79 -23.04
C SER A 10 -8.93 -0.59 -24.46
N SER A 11 -9.87 -1.44 -24.87
CA SER A 11 -10.68 -1.18 -26.05
C SER A 11 -11.54 0.07 -25.80
N SER A 12 -11.31 1.13 -26.58
CA SER A 12 -12.10 2.37 -26.77
C SER A 12 -13.28 2.66 -25.81
N ASN A 13 -13.26 3.87 -25.21
CA ASN A 13 -14.38 4.55 -24.50
C ASN A 13 -14.77 4.10 -23.09
N HIS A 14 -13.88 3.46 -22.32
CA HIS A 14 -14.11 3.36 -20.88
C HIS A 14 -13.67 4.64 -20.17
N SER A 15 -14.62 5.31 -19.50
CA SER A 15 -14.32 6.41 -18.59
C SER A 15 -13.48 5.89 -17.42
N LEU A 16 -12.16 6.08 -17.51
CA LEU A 16 -11.21 5.86 -16.41
C LEU A 16 -11.51 6.74 -15.19
N HIS A 17 -12.45 7.68 -15.32
CA HIS A 17 -12.73 8.75 -14.38
C HIS A 17 -13.22 8.28 -12.99
N TYR A 18 -13.49 6.97 -12.81
CA TYR A 18 -13.95 6.41 -11.54
C TYR A 18 -13.17 5.17 -11.06
N ASP A 19 -12.24 4.62 -11.85
CA ASP A 19 -11.53 3.38 -11.52
C ASP A 19 -10.14 3.65 -10.92
N TYR A 20 -10.07 4.37 -9.80
CA TYR A 20 -8.77 4.75 -9.20
C TYR A 20 -8.18 3.65 -8.30
N GLU A 21 -9.02 2.83 -7.66
CA GLU A 21 -8.58 1.78 -6.72
C GLU A 21 -7.58 0.78 -7.33
N PRO A 22 -7.76 0.28 -8.58
CA PRO A 22 -6.83 -0.69 -9.15
C PRO A 22 -5.51 -0.10 -9.66
N ILE A 23 -5.37 1.23 -9.73
CA ILE A 23 -4.15 1.87 -10.26
C ILE A 23 -2.93 1.55 -9.39
N THR A 24 -3.03 1.74 -8.07
CA THR A 24 -1.91 1.49 -7.15
C THR A 24 -1.51 0.00 -7.10
N PRO A 25 -2.44 -0.97 -6.98
CA PRO A 25 -2.12 -2.39 -7.11
C PRO A 25 -1.47 -2.72 -8.47
N LEU A 26 -1.99 -2.17 -9.57
CA LEU A 26 -1.39 -2.40 -10.89
C LEU A 26 0.04 -1.88 -10.98
N ARG A 27 0.34 -0.68 -10.46
CA ARG A 27 1.72 -0.16 -10.38
C ARG A 27 2.65 -1.13 -9.65
N CYS A 28 2.20 -1.67 -8.52
CA CYS A 28 2.98 -2.63 -7.76
C CYS A 28 3.22 -3.93 -8.55
N LEU A 29 2.19 -4.46 -9.23
CA LEU A 29 2.30 -5.64 -10.08
C LEU A 29 3.32 -5.47 -11.22
N THR A 30 3.40 -4.27 -11.81
CA THR A 30 4.38 -4.00 -12.88
C THR A 30 5.84 -4.08 -12.42
N LEU A 31 6.12 -4.00 -11.11
CA LEU A 31 7.47 -4.18 -10.57
C LEU A 31 8.03 -5.57 -10.90
N LYS A 32 7.16 -6.59 -11.00
CA LYS A 32 7.53 -7.96 -11.36
C LYS A 32 8.36 -8.04 -12.65
N GLN A 33 8.04 -7.19 -13.62
CA GLN A 33 8.74 -7.15 -14.91
C GLN A 33 9.80 -6.05 -14.96
N THR A 34 9.57 -4.94 -14.26
CA THR A 34 10.31 -3.70 -14.52
C THR A 34 11.42 -3.45 -13.51
N HIS A 35 11.23 -3.92 -12.27
CA HIS A 35 12.19 -3.81 -11.18
C HIS A 35 12.09 -5.06 -10.27
N PRO A 36 12.57 -6.24 -10.72
CA PRO A 36 12.45 -7.50 -9.97
C PRO A 36 12.97 -7.44 -8.52
N PRO A 37 14.08 -6.74 -8.20
CA PRO A 37 14.51 -6.60 -6.80
C PRO A 37 13.49 -5.90 -5.90
N ASN A 38 12.78 -4.89 -6.43
CA ASN A 38 11.72 -4.21 -5.67
C ASN A 38 10.48 -5.10 -5.53
N TRP A 39 10.19 -5.93 -6.53
CA TRP A 39 9.14 -6.93 -6.46
C TRP A 39 9.41 -7.98 -5.38
N GLU A 40 10.65 -8.48 -5.28
CA GLU A 40 11.04 -9.41 -4.23
C GLU A 40 10.85 -8.81 -2.83
N ILE A 41 11.24 -7.55 -2.64
CA ILE A 41 11.00 -6.82 -1.38
C ILE A 41 9.50 -6.71 -1.11
N LEU A 42 8.71 -6.33 -2.11
CA LEU A 42 7.26 -6.21 -1.99
C LEU A 42 6.64 -7.55 -1.55
N CYS A 43 7.03 -8.65 -2.19
CA CYS A 43 6.56 -10.00 -1.85
C CYS A 43 7.04 -10.51 -0.47
N SER A 44 8.00 -9.84 0.18
CA SER A 44 8.41 -10.17 1.55
C SER A 44 7.57 -9.47 2.63
N MET A 45 6.71 -8.53 2.23
CA MET A 45 5.82 -7.81 3.15
C MET A 45 4.59 -8.65 3.49
N GLU A 46 4.07 -8.48 4.71
CA GLU A 46 2.90 -9.22 5.21
C GLU A 46 1.61 -8.83 4.48
N ASP A 47 0.90 -9.80 3.92
CA ASP A 47 -0.33 -9.59 3.15
C ASP A 47 -1.62 -10.01 3.89
N HIS A 48 -1.52 -10.84 4.93
CA HIS A 48 -2.64 -11.40 5.69
C HIS A 48 -3.74 -12.08 4.84
N ASN A 49 -3.44 -12.66 3.69
CA ASN A 49 -4.42 -13.28 2.79
C ASN A 49 -5.30 -14.31 3.51
N ASP A 50 -4.72 -15.17 4.34
CA ASP A 50 -5.46 -16.21 5.06
C ASP A 50 -6.56 -15.62 5.94
N ILE A 51 -6.25 -14.54 6.66
CA ILE A 51 -7.22 -13.82 7.50
C ILE A 51 -8.20 -13.05 6.62
N ARG A 52 -7.72 -12.31 5.60
CA ARG A 52 -8.55 -11.49 4.71
C ARG A 52 -9.61 -12.31 3.99
N ARG A 53 -9.29 -13.54 3.56
CA ARG A 53 -10.27 -14.46 2.92
C ARG A 53 -11.45 -14.80 3.80
N THR A 54 -11.27 -14.76 5.12
CA THR A 54 -12.34 -14.98 6.09
C THR A 54 -13.18 -13.73 6.37
N LEU A 55 -12.84 -12.58 5.76
CA LEU A 55 -13.48 -11.29 5.93
C LEU A 55 -14.12 -10.85 4.59
N PRO A 56 -15.37 -11.27 4.29
CA PRO A 56 -16.00 -11.05 2.98
C PRO A 56 -16.03 -9.59 2.55
N ASN A 57 -16.28 -8.66 3.48
CA ASN A 57 -16.33 -7.23 3.16
C ASN A 57 -15.01 -6.68 2.59
N ILE A 58 -13.87 -7.26 2.97
CA ILE A 58 -12.55 -6.87 2.46
C ILE A 58 -12.24 -7.66 1.19
N TRP A 59 -12.36 -8.99 1.26
CA TRP A 59 -11.98 -9.86 0.15
C TRP A 59 -12.86 -9.66 -1.08
N ASP A 60 -14.19 -9.66 -0.92
CA ASP A 60 -15.12 -9.51 -2.03
C ASP A 60 -15.14 -8.08 -2.57
N GLY A 61 -14.88 -7.09 -1.71
CA GLY A 61 -14.65 -5.70 -2.09
C GLY A 61 -13.45 -5.59 -3.03
N ASN A 62 -12.31 -6.17 -2.64
CA ASN A 62 -11.12 -6.23 -3.49
C ASN A 62 -11.33 -7.02 -4.79
N GLN A 63 -12.10 -8.11 -4.73
CA GLN A 63 -12.46 -8.85 -5.93
C GLN A 63 -13.23 -7.97 -6.92
N THR A 64 -14.24 -7.25 -6.44
CA THR A 64 -15.13 -6.44 -7.27
C THR A 64 -14.45 -5.18 -7.81
N ASN A 65 -13.78 -4.43 -6.93
CA ASN A 65 -13.27 -3.10 -7.25
C ASN A 65 -11.87 -3.10 -7.84
N ILE A 66 -11.12 -4.19 -7.70
CA ILE A 66 -9.71 -4.25 -8.13
C ILE A 66 -9.48 -5.42 -9.08
N VAL A 67 -9.69 -6.65 -8.63
CA VAL A 67 -9.35 -7.86 -9.40
C VAL A 67 -10.14 -7.93 -10.70
N ASN A 68 -11.47 -7.80 -10.60
CA ASN A 68 -12.36 -7.84 -11.76
C ASN A 68 -12.11 -6.67 -12.71
N ILE A 69 -11.75 -5.48 -12.19
CA ILE A 69 -11.42 -4.35 -13.04
C ILE A 69 -10.12 -4.62 -13.82
N ILE A 70 -9.05 -5.04 -13.15
CA ILE A 70 -7.77 -5.32 -13.81
C ILE A 70 -7.92 -6.45 -14.85
N ARG A 71 -8.50 -7.58 -14.45
CA ARG A 71 -8.53 -8.77 -15.31
C ARG A 71 -9.64 -8.74 -16.36
N ASN A 72 -10.84 -8.27 -16.01
CA ASN A 72 -12.01 -8.38 -16.89
C ASN A 72 -12.31 -7.08 -17.63
N LYS A 73 -12.25 -5.92 -16.94
CA LYS A 73 -12.56 -4.61 -17.56
C LYS A 73 -11.39 -4.08 -18.37
N TRP A 74 -10.18 -4.14 -17.83
CA TRP A 74 -8.96 -3.69 -18.51
C TRP A 74 -8.25 -4.80 -19.29
N ASN A 75 -8.75 -6.05 -19.21
CA ASN A 75 -8.23 -7.21 -19.92
C ASN A 75 -6.73 -7.46 -19.67
N ILE A 76 -6.23 -7.15 -18.47
CA ILE A 76 -4.84 -7.41 -18.07
C ILE A 76 -4.81 -8.76 -17.35
N VAL A 77 -4.52 -9.82 -18.09
CA VAL A 77 -4.62 -11.21 -17.60
C VAL A 77 -3.29 -11.82 -17.15
N ASP A 78 -2.18 -11.07 -17.26
CA ASP A 78 -0.82 -11.51 -16.92
C ASP A 78 -0.61 -11.82 -15.42
N TYR A 79 -1.49 -11.34 -14.55
CA TYR A 79 -1.40 -11.49 -13.09
C TYR A 79 -2.60 -12.28 -12.56
N THR A 80 -2.37 -13.36 -11.84
CA THR A 80 -3.44 -14.19 -11.24
C THR A 80 -4.28 -13.39 -10.24
N GLU A 81 -5.51 -13.82 -9.99
CA GLU A 81 -6.37 -13.17 -8.98
C GLU A 81 -5.71 -13.15 -7.59
N LEU A 82 -5.03 -14.24 -7.22
CA LEU A 82 -4.30 -14.34 -5.96
C LEU A 82 -3.14 -13.34 -5.89
N GLU A 83 -2.36 -13.18 -6.96
CA GLU A 83 -1.30 -12.16 -7.00
C GLU A 83 -1.86 -10.75 -6.79
N ILE A 84 -2.98 -10.43 -7.44
CA ILE A 84 -3.63 -9.13 -7.30
C ILE A 84 -4.13 -8.94 -5.85
N HIS A 85 -4.81 -9.94 -5.27
CA HIS A 85 -5.26 -9.90 -3.88
C HIS A 85 -4.11 -9.75 -2.88
N THR A 86 -2.99 -10.43 -3.13
CA THR A 86 -1.78 -10.35 -2.29
C THR A 86 -1.23 -8.93 -2.28
N VAL A 87 -1.16 -8.29 -3.45
CA VAL A 87 -0.73 -6.89 -3.54
C VAL A 87 -1.69 -5.94 -2.82
N CYS A 88 -3.00 -6.17 -2.89
CA CYS A 88 -3.97 -5.42 -2.07
C CYS A 88 -3.70 -5.62 -0.57
N GLY A 89 -3.45 -6.87 -0.16
CA GLY A 89 -2.95 -7.25 1.17
C GLY A 89 -1.83 -6.35 1.66
N ILE A 90 -0.72 -6.40 0.92
CA ILE A 90 0.50 -5.66 1.23
C ILE A 90 0.25 -4.15 1.35
N LEU A 91 -0.55 -3.58 0.43
CA LEU A 91 -0.87 -2.16 0.44
C LEU A 91 -1.74 -1.76 1.64
N GLU A 92 -2.69 -2.59 2.05
CA GLU A 92 -3.58 -2.30 3.17
C GLU A 92 -2.88 -2.44 4.53
N THR A 93 -1.84 -3.29 4.62
CA THR A 93 -1.12 -3.56 5.86
C THR A 93 0.16 -2.74 6.03
N ASN A 94 0.85 -2.39 4.95
CA ASN A 94 2.20 -1.80 5.02
C ASN A 94 2.30 -0.37 4.47
N ALA A 95 1.26 0.16 3.81
CA ALA A 95 1.35 1.49 3.21
C ALA A 95 1.20 2.59 4.26
N PHE A 96 1.99 3.65 4.09
CA PHE A 96 1.95 4.86 4.90
C PHE A 96 1.25 5.97 4.14
N ASP A 97 0.38 6.70 4.82
CA ASP A 97 -0.17 7.94 4.30
C ASP A 97 0.91 9.02 4.31
N VAL A 98 1.18 9.56 3.13
CA VAL A 98 2.12 10.67 2.94
C VAL A 98 1.35 11.87 2.40
N SER A 99 1.62 13.05 2.96
CA SER A 99 1.02 14.30 2.51
C SER A 99 2.10 15.33 2.21
N HIS A 100 2.00 15.96 1.03
CA HIS A 100 2.88 17.04 0.64
C HIS A 100 2.10 18.07 -0.18
N ASN A 101 2.21 19.36 0.17
CA ASN A 101 1.55 20.49 -0.51
C ASN A 101 0.03 20.28 -0.76
N GLY A 102 -0.68 19.66 0.18
CA GLY A 102 -2.12 19.40 0.06
C GLY A 102 -2.50 18.15 -0.74
N SER A 103 -1.54 17.51 -1.43
CA SER A 103 -1.73 16.20 -2.05
C SER A 103 -1.49 15.08 -1.04
N LYS A 104 -2.40 14.11 -0.98
CA LYS A 104 -2.26 12.87 -0.21
C LYS A 104 -1.89 11.72 -1.15
N ALA A 105 -0.97 10.88 -0.72
CA ALA A 105 -0.60 9.66 -1.42
C ALA A 105 -0.36 8.53 -0.42
N ARG A 106 -0.29 7.30 -0.92
CA ARG A 106 0.14 6.12 -0.16
C ARG A 106 1.52 5.70 -0.64
N ALA A 107 2.42 5.42 0.30
CA ALA A 107 3.79 5.01 0.02
C ALA A 107 4.14 3.70 0.74
N LEU A 108 4.82 2.81 0.02
CA LEU A 108 5.47 1.63 0.60
C LEU A 108 6.96 1.92 0.74
N TYR A 109 7.52 1.68 1.91
CA TYR A 109 8.95 1.82 2.15
C TYR A 109 9.55 0.44 2.48
N SER A 110 10.62 0.10 1.78
CA SER A 110 11.28 -1.22 1.83
C SER A 110 11.83 -1.64 3.20
N SER A 111 11.79 -0.79 4.21
CA SER A 111 12.27 -1.12 5.56
C SER A 111 11.29 -0.69 6.66
N SER A 112 10.17 -0.02 6.33
CA SER A 112 9.21 0.43 7.34
C SER A 112 8.33 -0.71 7.86
N PHE A 113 8.12 -1.77 7.09
CA PHE A 113 7.38 -2.97 7.51
C PHE A 113 8.03 -3.72 8.68
N LEU A 114 9.28 -3.39 9.02
CA LEU A 114 10.01 -4.02 10.15
C LEU A 114 9.58 -3.49 11.53
N PHE A 115 8.91 -2.34 11.59
CA PHE A 115 8.52 -1.74 12.86
C PHE A 115 7.13 -2.21 13.26
N SER A 116 7.00 -2.77 14.45
CA SER A 116 5.70 -3.15 14.99
C SER A 116 4.97 -1.97 15.63
N HIS A 117 3.64 -2.10 15.67
CA HIS A 117 2.76 -1.14 16.32
C HIS A 117 3.02 -1.05 17.84
N ASN A 118 3.04 0.18 18.37
CA ASN A 118 2.84 0.44 19.79
C ASN A 118 2.12 1.79 19.98
N CYS A 119 1.07 1.84 20.80
CA CYS A 119 0.34 3.08 21.14
C CYS A 119 1.23 4.11 21.85
N VAL A 120 2.30 3.67 22.50
CA VAL A 120 3.34 4.52 23.12
C VAL A 120 4.67 4.20 22.45
N PRO A 121 4.89 4.69 21.21
CA PRO A 121 6.06 4.30 20.43
C PRO A 121 7.33 4.97 20.95
N ASN A 122 8.46 4.28 20.79
CA ASN A 122 9.78 4.86 21.08
C ASN A 122 10.43 5.52 19.85
N THR A 123 9.72 5.55 18.71
CA THR A 123 10.10 6.30 17.51
C THR A 123 8.99 7.25 17.05
N THR A 124 9.38 8.23 16.25
CA THR A 124 8.49 9.09 15.47
C THR A 124 8.96 9.12 14.02
N HIS A 125 8.05 9.34 13.08
CA HIS A 125 8.36 9.44 11.66
C HIS A 125 7.93 10.77 11.05
N THR A 126 8.66 11.20 10.04
CA THR A 126 8.37 12.39 9.24
C THR A 126 8.64 12.09 7.78
N ASN A 127 7.85 12.67 6.88
CA ASN A 127 8.12 12.66 5.45
C ASN A 127 8.71 14.01 5.06
N ASP A 128 9.79 14.04 4.29
CA ASP A 128 10.28 15.30 3.72
C ASP A 128 9.60 15.62 2.37
N HIS A 129 10.00 16.74 1.77
CA HIS A 129 9.45 17.22 0.50
C HIS A 129 9.69 16.24 -0.67
N ASN A 130 10.64 15.33 -0.52
CA ASN A 130 10.98 14.31 -1.51
C ASN A 130 10.37 12.94 -1.15
N TYR A 131 9.40 12.91 -0.22
CA TYR A 131 8.79 11.69 0.29
C TYR A 131 9.79 10.72 0.94
N HIS A 132 10.91 11.21 1.47
CA HIS A 132 11.78 10.34 2.25
C HIS A 132 11.19 10.09 3.64
N PHE A 133 11.00 8.81 3.96
CA PHE A 133 10.59 8.36 5.29
C PHE A 133 11.75 8.47 6.27
N LYS A 134 11.65 9.38 7.23
CA LYS A 134 12.67 9.60 8.26
C LYS A 134 12.13 9.18 9.62
N ILE A 135 12.73 8.14 10.20
CA ILE A 135 12.42 7.65 11.54
C ILE A 135 13.48 8.13 12.51
N ARG A 136 13.06 8.60 13.69
CA ARG A 136 13.94 9.00 14.79
C ARG A 136 13.42 8.45 16.09
N THR A 137 14.31 8.12 17.01
CA THR A 137 13.94 7.80 18.39
C THR A 137 13.31 9.03 19.05
N SER A 138 12.13 8.87 19.65
CA SER A 138 11.44 9.93 20.42
C SER A 138 11.87 9.95 21.89
N VAL A 139 12.49 8.87 22.35
CA VAL A 139 13.00 8.66 23.72
C VAL A 139 14.35 7.94 23.66
N PRO A 140 15.15 7.95 24.74
CA PRO A 140 16.34 7.09 24.82
C PRO A 140 15.96 5.61 24.67
N VAL A 141 16.61 4.89 23.75
CA VAL A 141 16.37 3.46 23.50
C VAL A 141 17.63 2.65 23.83
N PRO A 142 17.63 1.84 24.90
CA PRO A 142 18.65 0.86 25.21
C PRO A 142 18.99 -0.08 24.06
N ARG A 143 20.23 -0.59 24.05
CA ARG A 143 20.66 -1.64 23.11
C ARG A 143 19.73 -2.86 23.21
N ASN A 144 19.39 -3.43 22.06
CA ASN A 144 18.51 -4.61 21.91
C ASN A 144 17.04 -4.39 22.28
N GLN A 145 16.61 -3.16 22.60
CA GLN A 145 15.19 -2.87 22.70
C GLN A 145 14.59 -2.72 21.29
N THR A 146 13.44 -3.36 21.06
CA THR A 146 12.68 -3.26 19.82
C THR A 146 12.27 -1.81 19.55
N LEU A 147 12.48 -1.35 18.31
CA LEU A 147 11.96 -0.08 17.85
C LEU A 147 10.51 -0.27 17.41
N THR A 148 9.64 0.61 17.89
CA THR A 148 8.20 0.56 17.61
C THR A 148 7.73 1.89 17.04
N LEU A 149 6.72 1.85 16.18
CA LEU A 149 6.04 3.02 15.65
C LEU A 149 4.54 2.90 15.90
N THR A 150 3.80 4.01 15.82
CA THR A 150 2.33 3.96 15.85
C THR A 150 1.79 3.82 14.42
N TYR A 151 0.79 2.96 14.25
CA TYR A 151 0.08 2.79 12.96
C TYR A 151 -1.10 3.75 12.85
N THR A 152 -1.50 4.30 13.99
CA THR A 152 -2.65 5.18 14.12
C THR A 152 -2.20 6.56 14.58
N TYR A 153 -3.01 7.56 14.30
CA TYR A 153 -2.84 8.87 14.92
C TYR A 153 -2.97 8.71 16.43
N ILE A 154 -1.93 9.14 17.17
CA ILE A 154 -1.88 9.01 18.64
C ILE A 154 -2.95 9.90 19.32
N ILE A 155 -3.56 10.82 18.57
CA ILE A 155 -4.57 11.75 19.10
C ILE A 155 -5.49 12.22 17.96
N GLU A 156 -6.77 11.84 17.99
CA GLU A 156 -7.80 12.83 17.67
C GLU A 156 -7.95 13.68 18.94
N VAL A 157 -7.31 14.85 18.97
CA VAL A 157 -7.68 15.85 19.97
C VAL A 157 -9.07 16.32 19.56
N ILE A 158 -10.10 15.88 20.27
CA ILE A 158 -11.39 16.58 20.27
C ILE A 158 -11.11 17.94 20.89
N ILE A 159 -10.86 18.95 20.06
CA ILE A 159 -10.96 20.34 20.49
C ILE A 159 -12.46 20.60 20.64
N VAL A 160 -12.98 20.47 21.86
CA VAL A 160 -14.27 21.04 22.20
C VAL A 160 -14.06 22.55 22.28
N GLN A 161 -14.48 23.28 21.25
CA GLN A 161 -14.68 24.72 21.34
C GLN A 161 -16.01 25.02 22.05
#